data_AF-A0A9W4D588-F1
#
_entry.id   AF-A0A9W4D588-F1
#
_cell.length_a   1.000
_cell.length_b   1.000
_cell.length_c   1.000
_cell.angle_alpha   90.00
_cell.angle_beta   90.00
_cell.angle_gamma   90.00
#
_symmetry.space_group_name_H-M   'P 1'
#
loop_
_entity.id
_entity.type
_entity.pdbx_description
1 polymer ?
#
loop_
_entity_poly.entity_id
_entity_poly.type
_entity_poly.pdbx_seq_one_letter_code
_entity_poly.pdbx_strand_id
1 'polypeptide(L)'
;MRFSSITIILQSASIFFTTVAGVTTNQIDEPRKSFVCNGVTIKFNKFGHQRSLVEDAASKFQPGSLYQIYTYELTQARQNEHTYRTPFVYADNDTTNLSFYLLADLTSYENHRAYFITFDYYLVMDGRYRAHAILLKKTQENRPGYYEQMSDPSYELCKVGSFR
;
A
#
# COMPACT_ATOMS: atom_id res chain seq x y z
N MET A 1 -52.95 -23.07 35.46
CA MET A 1 -52.06 -21.90 35.57
C MET A 1 -50.64 -22.46 35.71
N ARG A 2 -49.66 -22.28 34.83
CA ARG A 2 -49.37 -21.24 33.83
C ARG A 2 -48.53 -21.83 32.70
N PHE A 3 -48.58 -21.14 31.57
CA PHE A 3 -47.80 -21.31 30.34
C PHE A 3 -46.30 -21.01 30.53
N SER A 4 -45.53 -21.41 29.50
CA SER A 4 -44.33 -20.74 28.98
C SER A 4 -43.05 -20.82 29.81
N SER A 5 -41.86 -20.89 29.22
CA SER A 5 -41.43 -20.96 27.82
C SER A 5 -40.00 -21.50 27.86
N ILE A 6 -39.65 -22.35 26.91
CA ILE A 6 -38.26 -22.58 26.54
C ILE A 6 -37.68 -21.22 26.12
N THR A 7 -36.65 -20.75 26.81
CA THR A 7 -35.82 -19.65 26.32
C THR A 7 -34.39 -20.11 26.38
N ILE A 8 -33.94 -20.69 25.27
CA ILE A 8 -32.55 -20.90 24.96
C ILE A 8 -31.95 -19.50 24.83
N ILE A 9 -31.22 -19.05 25.86
CA ILE A 9 -30.39 -17.85 25.75
C ILE A 9 -29.17 -18.26 24.94
N LEU A 10 -29.33 -18.19 23.62
CA LEU A 10 -28.24 -18.14 22.65
C LEU A 10 -27.57 -16.78 22.82
N GLN A 11 -26.72 -16.63 23.84
CA GLN A 11 -25.78 -15.51 23.84
C GLN A 11 -24.67 -15.86 22.87
N SER A 12 -24.97 -15.50 21.63
CA SER A 12 -24.09 -15.36 20.49
C SER A 12 -22.69 -15.00 20.95
N ALA A 13 -21.69 -15.72 20.43
CA ALA A 13 -20.31 -15.29 20.48
C ALA A 13 -20.24 -13.84 19.98
N SER A 14 -20.22 -12.90 20.93
CA SER A 14 -19.77 -11.55 20.67
C SER A 14 -18.27 -11.70 20.49
N ILE A 15 -17.90 -12.05 19.27
CA ILE A 15 -16.54 -11.89 18.79
C ILE A 15 -16.34 -10.38 18.90
N PHE A 16 -15.73 -9.97 20.00
CA PHE A 16 -15.07 -8.69 20.08
C PHE A 16 -14.12 -8.67 18.89
N PHE A 17 -14.52 -8.00 17.82
CA PHE A 17 -13.58 -7.48 16.85
C PHE A 17 -12.77 -6.45 17.64
N THR A 18 -11.72 -6.92 18.32
CA THR A 18 -10.58 -6.06 18.57
C THR A 18 -10.12 -5.67 17.18
N THR A 19 -10.56 -4.49 16.73
CA THR A 19 -9.93 -3.82 15.61
C THR A 19 -8.50 -3.58 16.08
N VAL A 20 -7.62 -4.54 15.82
CA VAL A 20 -6.21 -4.27 15.68
C VAL A 20 -6.19 -3.17 14.66
N ALA A 21 -5.92 -1.94 15.09
CA ALA A 21 -5.60 -0.84 14.20
C ALA A 21 -4.28 -1.25 13.55
N GLY A 22 -4.41 -2.08 12.52
CA GLY A 22 -3.33 -2.82 11.94
C GLY A 22 -2.77 -2.06 10.74
N VAL A 23 -1.54 -2.38 10.37
CA VAL A 23 -0.95 -2.00 9.08
C VAL A 23 -1.86 -2.39 7.89
N THR A 24 -2.77 -3.34 8.09
CA THR A 24 -3.72 -3.87 7.12
C THR A 24 -5.17 -3.45 7.42
N THR A 25 -5.96 -3.15 6.39
CA THR A 25 -7.43 -3.07 6.45
C THR A 25 -8.06 -4.06 5.47
N ASN A 26 -9.33 -4.41 5.68
CA ASN A 26 -10.05 -5.31 4.78
C ASN A 26 -10.12 -4.76 3.35
N GLN A 27 -10.09 -5.66 2.38
CA GLN A 27 -10.44 -5.37 0.99
C GLN A 27 -11.84 -4.72 0.91
N ILE A 28 -11.96 -3.75 0.00
CA ILE A 28 -13.20 -3.03 -0.32
C ILE A 28 -13.32 -2.88 -1.85
N ASP A 29 -14.46 -2.39 -2.33
CA ASP A 29 -14.67 -2.14 -3.76
C ASP A 29 -13.58 -1.24 -4.35
N GLU A 30 -12.98 -1.65 -5.46
CA GLU A 30 -11.87 -0.94 -6.11
C GLU A 30 -12.16 0.56 -6.34
N PRO A 31 -13.35 0.98 -6.82
CA PRO A 31 -13.64 2.40 -7.05
C PRO A 31 -13.62 3.26 -5.78
N ARG A 32 -13.78 2.63 -4.60
CA ARG A 32 -13.77 3.30 -3.30
C ARG A 32 -12.37 3.36 -2.68
N LYS A 33 -11.38 2.71 -3.29
CA LYS A 33 -10.01 2.71 -2.78
C LYS A 33 -9.31 4.03 -3.08
N SER A 34 -8.51 4.43 -2.10
CA SER A 34 -7.56 5.53 -2.24
C SER A 34 -6.32 5.29 -1.40
N PHE A 35 -5.24 5.91 -1.79
CA PHE A 35 -3.95 5.89 -1.11
C PHE A 35 -3.43 7.32 -0.96
N VAL A 36 -2.66 7.57 0.09
CA VAL A 36 -2.03 8.85 0.39
C VAL A 36 -0.53 8.64 0.48
N CYS A 37 0.19 9.18 -0.51
CA CYS A 37 1.64 9.07 -0.66
C CYS A 37 2.24 10.47 -0.56
N ASN A 38 3.13 10.72 0.40
CA ASN A 38 3.74 12.05 0.60
C ASN A 38 2.73 13.24 0.52
N GLY A 39 1.54 13.08 1.11
CA GLY A 39 0.45 14.08 1.06
C GLY A 39 -0.40 14.09 -0.23
N VAL A 40 0.02 13.40 -1.28
CA VAL A 40 -0.73 13.25 -2.54
C VAL A 40 -1.76 12.13 -2.40
N THR A 41 -3.04 12.46 -2.63
CA THR A 41 -4.11 11.46 -2.66
C THR A 41 -4.27 10.86 -4.07
N ILE A 42 -4.14 9.54 -4.16
CA ILE A 42 -4.30 8.75 -5.37
C ILE A 42 -5.59 7.92 -5.23
N LYS A 43 -6.61 8.26 -6.03
CA LYS A 43 -7.91 7.56 -6.06
C LYS A 43 -7.96 6.58 -7.22
N PHE A 44 -8.94 5.67 -7.21
CA PHE A 44 -9.12 4.65 -8.24
C PHE A 44 -9.06 5.18 -9.67
N ASN A 45 -9.66 6.32 -9.98
CA ASN A 45 -9.62 6.90 -11.32
C ASN A 45 -8.20 7.23 -11.83
N LYS A 46 -7.20 7.33 -10.94
CA LYS A 46 -5.79 7.57 -11.28
C LYS A 46 -4.95 6.31 -11.44
N PHE A 47 -5.40 5.17 -10.90
CA PHE A 47 -4.65 3.90 -10.97
C PHE A 47 -5.43 2.74 -11.59
N GLY A 48 -6.72 2.93 -11.87
CA GLY A 48 -7.62 1.92 -12.44
C GLY A 48 -7.47 1.77 -13.95
N HIS A 49 -6.92 2.78 -14.62
CA HIS A 49 -6.69 2.81 -16.06
C HIS A 49 -5.25 3.26 -16.30
N GLN A 50 -4.50 2.53 -17.14
CA GLN A 50 -3.06 2.73 -17.44
C GLN A 50 -2.10 2.34 -16.31
N ARG A 51 -1.55 1.14 -16.46
CA ARG A 51 -0.55 0.56 -15.55
C ARG A 51 0.43 -0.25 -16.40
N SER A 52 1.73 -0.03 -16.25
CA SER A 52 2.74 -0.84 -16.92
C SER A 52 3.23 -1.90 -15.94
N LEU A 53 3.06 -3.19 -16.26
CA LEU A 53 3.63 -4.25 -15.44
C LEU A 53 5.16 -4.09 -15.42
N VAL A 54 5.74 -4.08 -14.22
CA VAL A 54 7.20 -3.96 -14.01
C VAL A 54 7.75 -5.26 -13.46
N GLU A 55 7.08 -5.84 -12.46
CA GLU A 55 7.44 -7.12 -11.87
C GLU A 55 6.18 -7.93 -11.56
N ASP A 56 6.26 -9.24 -11.74
CA ASP A 56 5.20 -10.16 -11.35
C ASP A 56 5.60 -10.97 -10.10
N ALA A 57 4.75 -11.92 -9.72
CA ALA A 57 4.99 -12.75 -8.55
C ALA A 57 6.24 -13.65 -8.65
N ALA A 58 6.76 -13.92 -9.86
CA ALA A 58 7.95 -14.74 -10.06
C ALA A 58 9.23 -14.02 -9.61
N SER A 59 9.24 -12.68 -9.66
CA SER A 59 10.36 -11.83 -9.21
C SER A 59 10.63 -11.88 -7.71
N LYS A 60 9.76 -12.51 -6.90
CA LYS A 60 9.89 -12.65 -5.44
C LYS A 60 11.27 -13.16 -4.98
N PHE A 61 11.90 -14.02 -5.76
CA PHE A 61 13.17 -14.65 -5.41
C PHE A 61 14.40 -13.85 -5.87
N GLN A 62 14.20 -12.76 -6.63
CA GLN A 62 15.28 -11.93 -7.14
C GLN A 62 15.72 -10.91 -6.09
N PRO A 63 17.02 -10.88 -5.72
CA PRO A 63 17.57 -9.85 -4.84
C PRO A 63 17.33 -8.45 -5.39
N GLY A 64 16.84 -7.55 -4.55
CA GLY A 64 16.55 -6.15 -4.93
C GLY A 64 15.27 -5.94 -5.73
N SER A 65 14.43 -6.98 -5.87
CA SER A 65 13.09 -6.86 -6.47
C SER A 65 12.17 -5.92 -5.66
N LEU A 66 11.19 -5.34 -6.34
CA LEU A 66 10.12 -4.58 -5.70
C LEU A 66 9.35 -5.42 -4.68
N TYR A 67 9.26 -6.74 -4.88
CA TYR A 67 8.68 -7.64 -3.89
C TYR A 67 9.45 -7.62 -2.57
N GLN A 68 10.78 -7.77 -2.60
CA GLN A 68 11.60 -7.74 -1.39
C GLN A 68 11.52 -6.39 -0.69
N ILE A 69 11.64 -5.30 -1.45
CA ILE A 69 11.49 -3.93 -0.94
C ILE A 69 10.12 -3.74 -0.28
N TYR A 70 9.04 -4.12 -0.97
CA TYR A 70 7.68 -4.07 -0.44
C TYR A 70 7.54 -4.82 0.88
N THR A 71 8.06 -6.05 0.96
CA THR A 71 7.99 -6.84 2.20
C THR A 71 8.81 -6.25 3.35
N TYR A 72 9.94 -5.62 3.03
CA TYR A 72 10.76 -4.91 3.99
C TYR A 72 10.00 -3.70 4.55
N GLU A 73 9.48 -2.83 3.68
CA GLU A 73 8.71 -1.64 4.08
C GLU A 73 7.46 -2.03 4.88
N LEU A 74 6.77 -3.10 4.50
CA LEU A 74 5.62 -3.61 5.24
C LEU A 74 6.01 -4.09 6.64
N THR A 75 7.16 -4.75 6.77
CA THR A 75 7.70 -5.20 8.06
C THR A 75 8.07 -4.01 8.93
N GLN A 76 8.70 -2.98 8.36
CA GLN A 76 9.02 -1.74 9.06
C GLN A 76 7.76 -1.02 9.53
N ALA A 77 6.72 -0.95 8.70
CA ALA A 77 5.43 -0.38 9.08
C ALA A 77 4.79 -1.13 10.27
N ARG A 78 4.91 -2.47 10.32
CA ARG A 78 4.39 -3.31 11.42
C ARG A 78 5.18 -3.14 12.71
N GLN A 79 6.50 -3.02 12.63
CA GLN A 79 7.32 -2.78 13.83
C GLN A 79 7.02 -1.41 14.45
N ASN A 80 6.62 -0.45 13.62
CA ASN A 80 6.28 0.90 14.03
C ASN A 80 4.76 1.11 14.25
N GLU A 81 3.97 0.04 14.33
CA GLU A 81 2.49 0.06 14.36
C GLU A 81 1.91 0.88 15.53
N HIS A 82 2.63 0.99 16.65
CA HIS A 82 2.26 1.88 17.76
C HIS A 82 2.20 3.38 17.37
N THR A 83 2.85 3.77 16.28
CA THR A 83 2.89 5.15 15.76
C THR A 83 1.81 5.40 14.72
N TYR A 84 1.36 4.37 13.99
CA TYR A 84 0.53 4.53 12.81
C TYR A 84 -0.93 4.19 13.08
N ARG A 85 -1.77 5.23 13.25
CA ARG A 85 -3.23 5.08 13.35
C ARG A 85 -3.93 4.72 12.03
N THR A 86 -3.20 4.69 10.91
CA THR A 86 -3.76 4.54 9.57
C THR A 86 -3.12 3.33 8.88
N PRO A 87 -3.92 2.41 8.32
CA PRO A 87 -3.39 1.25 7.60
C PRO A 87 -2.62 1.68 6.34
N PHE A 88 -1.74 0.81 5.85
CA PHE A 88 -0.97 1.00 4.63
C PHE A 88 -1.43 0.09 3.49
N VAL A 89 -2.11 -1.02 3.80
CA VAL A 89 -2.49 -2.03 2.80
C VAL A 89 -3.92 -2.50 2.95
N TYR A 90 -4.57 -2.81 1.81
CA TYR A 90 -5.84 -3.53 1.75
C TYR A 90 -5.58 -5.03 1.60
N ALA A 91 -5.92 -5.83 2.60
CA ALA A 91 -5.67 -7.26 2.61
C ALA A 91 -6.90 -8.05 3.04
N ASP A 92 -6.94 -9.31 2.64
CA ASP A 92 -7.86 -10.33 3.12
C ASP A 92 -7.14 -11.69 3.14
N ASN A 93 -7.85 -12.75 3.57
CA ASN A 93 -7.30 -14.11 3.64
C ASN A 93 -6.87 -14.68 2.28
N ASP A 94 -7.28 -14.04 1.17
CA ASP A 94 -7.02 -14.50 -0.19
C ASP A 94 -5.91 -13.70 -0.90
N THR A 95 -5.32 -12.72 -0.22
CA THR A 95 -4.28 -11.86 -0.80
C THR A 95 -3.01 -12.68 -1.03
N THR A 96 -2.75 -13.02 -2.29
CA THR A 96 -1.63 -13.87 -2.74
C THR A 96 -1.03 -13.30 -4.03
N ASN A 97 0.13 -13.81 -4.45
CA ASN A 97 0.75 -13.54 -5.77
C ASN A 97 0.78 -12.05 -6.15
N LEU A 98 1.64 -11.29 -5.49
CA LEU A 98 1.74 -9.85 -5.71
C LEU A 98 2.41 -9.54 -7.05
N SER A 99 1.86 -8.55 -7.76
CA SER A 99 2.44 -7.98 -8.98
C SER A 99 2.56 -6.46 -8.82
N PHE A 100 3.57 -5.87 -9.47
CA PHE A 100 3.93 -4.47 -9.36
C PHE A 100 3.77 -3.79 -10.69
N TYR A 101 3.03 -2.68 -10.68
CA TYR A 101 2.78 -1.90 -11.87
C TYR A 101 3.19 -0.44 -11.66
N LEU A 102 3.97 0.12 -12.58
CA LEU A 102 4.29 1.54 -12.56
C LEU A 102 3.09 2.35 -13.05
N LEU A 103 2.71 3.36 -12.26
CA LEU A 103 1.71 4.37 -12.61
C LEU A 103 2.41 5.56 -13.28
N ALA A 104 2.85 5.36 -14.52
CA ALA A 104 3.72 6.32 -15.23
C ALA A 104 3.11 7.73 -15.34
N ASP A 105 1.79 7.84 -15.52
CA ASP A 105 1.10 9.14 -15.61
C ASP A 105 1.06 9.90 -14.27
N LEU A 106 1.41 9.24 -13.16
CA LEU A 106 1.54 9.86 -11.85
C LEU A 106 2.99 10.16 -11.47
N THR A 107 3.98 9.70 -12.24
CA THR A 107 5.37 10.03 -11.99
C THR A 107 5.53 11.54 -11.99
N SER A 108 6.20 12.06 -10.96
CA SER A 108 6.38 13.50 -10.77
C SER A 108 7.80 13.83 -10.37
N TYR A 109 8.15 15.12 -10.48
CA TYR A 109 9.52 15.58 -10.27
C TYR A 109 9.51 16.81 -9.37
N GLU A 110 10.39 16.83 -8.38
CA GLU A 110 10.71 18.03 -7.61
C GLU A 110 12.07 18.56 -8.06
N ASN A 111 12.08 19.82 -8.49
CA ASN A 111 13.27 20.47 -8.99
C ASN A 111 13.95 21.25 -7.88
N HIS A 112 15.18 20.86 -7.55
CA HIS A 112 16.07 21.63 -6.71
C HIS A 112 17.19 22.24 -7.56
N ARG A 113 17.98 23.13 -6.95
CA ARG A 113 19.05 23.84 -7.66
C ARG A 113 20.15 22.90 -8.15
N ALA A 114 20.55 21.94 -7.32
CA ALA A 114 21.68 21.04 -7.57
C ALA A 114 21.25 19.64 -8.06
N TYR A 115 20.02 19.22 -7.79
CA TYR A 115 19.50 17.90 -8.11
C TYR A 115 18.00 17.97 -8.44
N PHE A 116 17.44 16.88 -8.94
CA PHE A 116 16.00 16.67 -9.03
C PHE A 116 15.64 15.37 -8.31
N ILE A 117 14.43 15.32 -7.76
CA ILE A 117 13.87 14.12 -7.14
C ILE A 117 12.75 13.61 -8.04
N THR A 118 12.87 12.37 -8.51
CA THR A 118 11.83 11.65 -9.22
C THR A 118 11.00 10.84 -8.24
N PHE A 119 9.67 10.94 -8.33
CA PHE A 119 8.70 10.21 -7.52
C PHE A 119 7.96 9.22 -8.41
N ASP A 120 8.28 7.93 -8.28
CA ASP A 120 7.63 6.84 -9.03
C ASP A 120 6.67 6.06 -8.14
N TYR A 121 5.44 5.86 -8.62
CA TYR A 121 4.40 5.17 -7.86
C TYR A 121 4.17 3.76 -8.43
N TYR A 122 4.45 2.74 -7.62
CA TYR A 122 4.22 1.35 -7.96
C TYR A 122 2.94 0.84 -7.28
N LEU A 123 1.93 0.53 -8.07
CA LEU A 123 0.73 -0.15 -7.62
C LEU A 123 1.05 -1.61 -7.35
N VAL A 124 0.83 -2.05 -6.11
CA VAL A 124 0.90 -3.45 -5.71
C VAL A 124 -0.48 -4.05 -5.89
N MET A 125 -0.58 -5.09 -6.70
CA MET A 125 -1.82 -5.81 -6.96
C MET A 125 -1.71 -7.24 -6.45
N ASP A 126 -2.80 -7.79 -5.93
CA ASP A 126 -2.88 -9.21 -5.61
C ASP A 126 -3.21 -10.06 -6.85
N GLY A 127 -3.16 -11.38 -6.68
CA GLY A 127 -3.46 -12.36 -7.73
C GLY A 127 -4.92 -12.37 -8.21
N ARG A 128 -5.80 -11.57 -7.59
CA ARG A 128 -7.18 -11.33 -8.04
C ARG A 128 -7.33 -9.98 -8.76
N TYR A 129 -6.22 -9.34 -9.12
CA TYR A 129 -6.19 -8.03 -9.76
C TYR A 129 -6.86 -6.92 -8.94
N ARG A 130 -6.73 -7.00 -7.60
CA ARG A 130 -7.21 -5.96 -6.69
C ARG A 130 -6.05 -5.10 -6.19
N ALA A 131 -6.26 -3.79 -6.09
CA ALA A 131 -5.25 -2.87 -5.56
C ALA A 131 -4.99 -3.18 -4.07
N HIS A 132 -3.78 -3.63 -3.76
CA HIS A 132 -3.36 -4.01 -2.42
C HIS A 132 -2.70 -2.84 -1.69
N ALA A 133 -1.74 -2.18 -2.33
CA ALA A 133 -0.95 -1.10 -1.77
C ALA A 133 -0.40 -0.20 -2.89
N ILE A 134 0.19 0.93 -2.51
CA ILE A 134 1.10 1.68 -3.38
C ILE A 134 2.44 1.84 -2.68
N LEU A 135 3.51 1.53 -3.39
CA LEU A 135 4.89 1.75 -2.99
C LEU A 135 5.42 2.97 -3.76
N LEU A 136 5.82 4.01 -3.04
CA LEU A 136 6.47 5.18 -3.62
C LEU A 136 7.99 4.98 -3.61
N LYS A 137 8.64 5.18 -4.75
CA LYS A 137 10.09 5.28 -4.89
C LYS A 137 10.48 6.73 -5.09
N LYS A 138 11.49 7.19 -4.35
CA LYS A 138 12.12 8.50 -4.51
C LYS A 138 13.54 8.30 -5.00
N THR A 139 13.85 8.86 -6.16
CA THR A 139 15.18 8.79 -6.77
C THR A 139 15.75 10.18 -6.86
N GLN A 140 16.90 10.43 -6.24
CA GLN A 140 17.61 11.69 -6.38
C GLN A 140 18.63 11.58 -7.51
N GLU A 141 18.60 12.53 -8.43
CA GLU A 141 19.53 12.60 -9.56
C GLU A 141 20.16 14.00 -9.60
N ASN A 142 21.49 14.03 -9.62
CA ASN A 142 22.23 15.28 -9.67
C ASN A 142 22.12 15.92 -11.04
N ARG A 143 22.10 17.26 -11.07
CA ARG A 143 22.19 17.99 -12.33
C ARG A 143 23.62 17.93 -12.87
N PRO A 144 23.79 17.93 -14.19
CA PRO A 144 25.10 18.05 -14.81
C PRO A 144 25.88 19.25 -14.22
N GLY A 145 27.10 19.00 -13.75
CA GLY A 145 27.95 20.02 -13.13
C GLY A 145 27.83 20.15 -11.60
N TYR A 146 26.91 19.43 -10.96
CA TYR A 146 26.87 19.27 -9.51
C TYR A 146 27.30 17.85 -9.14
N TYR A 147 28.31 17.74 -8.28
CA TYR A 147 28.87 16.46 -7.80
C TYR A 147 28.53 16.27 -6.32
N GLU A 148 27.24 16.16 -6.00
CA GLU A 148 26.82 15.70 -4.68
C GLU A 148 26.82 14.16 -4.64
N GLN A 149 26.89 13.57 -3.45
CA GLN A 149 26.83 12.12 -3.32
C GLN A 149 25.44 11.64 -3.74
N MET A 150 25.34 10.79 -4.77
CA MET A 150 24.07 10.17 -5.14
C MET A 150 23.58 9.34 -3.94
N SER A 151 22.37 9.64 -3.47
CA SER A 151 21.70 8.81 -2.48
C SER A 151 21.07 7.61 -3.18
N ASP A 152 21.17 6.45 -2.56
CA ASP A 152 20.38 5.29 -2.97
C ASP A 152 18.88 5.65 -3.00
N PRO A 153 18.10 5.07 -3.95
CA PRO A 153 16.67 5.32 -3.99
C PRO A 153 16.02 4.88 -2.68
N SER A 154 15.12 5.71 -2.17
CA SER A 154 14.34 5.39 -0.97
C SER A 154 12.93 4.95 -1.36
N TYR A 155 12.35 4.08 -0.55
CA TYR A 155 11.00 3.55 -0.76
C TYR A 155 10.14 3.82 0.46
N GLU A 156 8.85 4.06 0.24
CA GLU A 156 7.87 4.20 1.32
C GLU A 156 6.53 3.59 0.92
N LEU A 157 5.83 2.98 1.89
CA LEU A 157 4.44 2.57 1.70
C LEU A 157 3.50 3.75 1.86
N CYS A 158 2.59 3.89 0.90
CA CYS A 158 1.52 4.85 0.99
C CYS A 158 0.46 4.41 1.99
N LYS A 159 -0.10 5.36 2.73
CA LYS A 159 -1.20 5.09 3.66
C LYS A 159 -2.47 4.85 2.88
N VAL A 160 -3.33 3.99 3.40
CA VAL A 160 -4.71 3.87 2.95
C VAL A 160 -5.42 5.20 3.21
N GLY A 161 -6.03 5.76 2.17
CA GLY A 161 -6.81 6.98 2.26
C GLY A 161 -8.15 6.78 2.97
N SER A 162 -8.69 7.87 3.51
CA SER A 162 -9.98 7.85 4.21
C SER A 162 -11.14 7.59 3.25
N PHE A 163 -12.07 6.72 3.66
CA PHE A 163 -13.35 6.51 2.97
C PHE A 163 -14.25 7.74 3.23
N ARG A 164 -14.24 8.71 2.32
CA ARG A 164 -15.23 9.80 2.29
C ARG A 164 -15.99 9.76 0.98
#